data_AF-A0A917C6U2-F1
#
_entry.id   AF-A0A917C6U2-F1
#
_cell.length_a   1.000
_cell.length_b   1.000
_cell.length_c   1.000
_cell.angle_alpha   90.00
_cell.angle_beta   90.00
_cell.angle_gamma   90.00
#
_symmetry.space_group_name_H-M   'P 1'
#
loop_
_entity.id
_entity.type
_entity.pdbx_description
1 polymer ?
#
loop_
_entity_poly.entity_id
_entity_poly.type
_entity_poly.pdbx_seq_one_letter_code
_entity_poly.pdbx_strand_id
1 'polypeptide(L)'
;MGGLLSVSIDESQVRKICLERIEEIIKQVDAECIFWDTSELKKRTCMSWNTIKESFFFDQRFQKIKVGNKWYYPVQETKAFLRIWLLEQK
;
A
#
# COMPACT_ATOMS: atom_id res chain seq x y z
N MET A 1 -19.93 -54.14 -11.71
CA MET A 1 -18.80 -53.52 -12.42
C MET A 1 -18.77 -52.05 -12.05
N GLY A 2 -17.72 -51.60 -11.36
CA GLY A 2 -17.62 -50.23 -10.85
C GLY A 2 -17.53 -49.23 -11.99
N GLY A 3 -18.45 -48.28 -12.05
CA GLY A 3 -18.44 -47.20 -13.04
C GLY A 3 -17.26 -46.25 -12.78
N LEU A 4 -16.44 -46.04 -13.81
CA LEU A 4 -15.38 -45.04 -13.81
C LEU A 4 -16.03 -43.65 -13.78
N LEU A 5 -15.91 -42.93 -12.66
CA LEU A 5 -16.24 -41.52 -12.58
C LEU A 5 -15.14 -40.73 -13.30
N SER A 6 -15.44 -40.20 -14.49
CA SER A 6 -14.53 -39.28 -15.19
C SER A 6 -14.67 -37.90 -14.58
N VAL A 7 -13.73 -37.53 -13.71
CA VAL A 7 -13.62 -36.15 -13.20
C VAL A 7 -12.87 -35.33 -14.24
N SER A 8 -13.58 -34.41 -14.90
CA SER A 8 -12.98 -33.42 -15.80
C SER A 8 -12.81 -32.12 -15.02
N ILE A 9 -11.58 -31.61 -14.95
CA ILE A 9 -11.25 -30.37 -14.25
C ILE A 9 -11.38 -29.22 -15.24
N ASP A 10 -12.24 -28.27 -14.94
CA ASP A 10 -12.38 -27.03 -15.70
C ASP A 10 -11.21 -26.09 -15.37
N GLU A 11 -10.23 -26.03 -16.27
CA GLU A 11 -9.04 -25.18 -16.12
C GLU A 11 -9.38 -23.69 -15.94
N SER A 12 -10.52 -23.23 -16.47
CA SER A 12 -10.95 -21.84 -16.32
C SER A 12 -11.37 -21.53 -14.88
N GLN A 13 -12.04 -22.48 -14.22
CA GLN A 13 -12.43 -22.37 -12.80
C GLN A 13 -11.21 -22.41 -11.90
N VAL A 14 -10.24 -23.29 -12.18
CA VAL A 14 -8.97 -23.36 -11.44
C VAL A 14 -8.23 -22.03 -11.53
N ARG A 15 -8.13 -21.46 -12.72
CA ARG A 15 -7.45 -20.17 -12.93
C ARG A 15 -8.13 -19.04 -12.16
N LYS A 16 -9.46 -19.01 -12.14
CA LYS A 16 -10.23 -18.00 -11.41
C LYS A 16 -9.97 -18.08 -9.90
N ILE A 17 -10.03 -19.28 -9.32
CA ILE A 17 -9.77 -19.50 -7.89
C ILE A 17 -8.33 -19.09 -7.54
N CYS A 18 -7.35 -19.39 -8.40
CA CYS A 18 -5.97 -18.95 -8.19
C CYS A 18 -5.83 -17.42 -8.18
N LEU A 19 -6.47 -16.73 -9.12
CA LEU A 19 -6.41 -15.27 -9.20
C LEU A 19 -7.06 -14.61 -7.98
N GLU A 20 -8.22 -15.10 -7.55
CA GLU A 20 -8.91 -14.62 -6.34
C GLU A 20 -8.02 -14.79 -5.09
N ARG A 21 -7.34 -15.93 -4.96
CA ARG A 21 -6.45 -16.19 -3.82
C ARG A 21 -5.21 -15.30 -3.83
N ILE A 22 -4.66 -15.02 -5.02
CA ILE A 22 -3.52 -14.11 -5.19
C ILE A 22 -3.94 -12.68 -4.81
N GLU A 23 -5.11 -12.22 -5.24
CA GLU A 23 -5.65 -10.91 -4.84
C GLU A 23 -5.87 -10.81 -3.33
N GLU A 24 -6.38 -11.86 -2.68
CA GLU A 24 -6.55 -11.91 -1.23
C GLU A 24 -5.20 -11.78 -0.49
N ILE A 25 -4.18 -12.52 -0.95
CA ILE A 25 -2.83 -12.45 -0.37
C ILE A 25 -2.22 -11.06 -0.58
N ILE A 26 -2.36 -10.48 -1.78
CA ILE A 26 -1.86 -9.13 -2.07
C ILE A 26 -2.55 -8.09 -1.18
N LYS A 27 -3.86 -8.21 -0.96
CA LYS A 27 -4.62 -7.33 -0.04
C LYS A 27 -4.16 -7.48 1.41
N GLN A 28 -3.79 -8.69 1.84
CA GLN A 28 -3.27 -8.93 3.19
C GLN A 28 -1.85 -8.39 3.40
N VAL A 29 -1.00 -8.36 2.36
CA VAL A 29 0.37 -7.82 2.47
C VAL A 29 0.38 -6.30 2.67
N ASP A 30 -0.70 -5.58 2.33
CA ASP A 30 -0.81 -4.14 2.57
C ASP A 30 -1.19 -3.77 4.03
N ALA A 31 -1.29 -4.76 4.92
CA ALA A 31 -1.96 -4.62 6.22
C ALA A 31 -1.12 -4.17 7.43
N GLU A 32 0.20 -4.01 7.36
CA GLU A 32 0.95 -3.97 8.64
C GLU A 32 1.17 -2.58 9.29
N CYS A 33 0.84 -1.47 8.62
CA CYS A 33 0.91 -0.14 9.27
C CYS A 33 -0.29 0.74 8.95
N ILE A 34 -1.05 1.15 9.98
CA ILE A 34 -2.12 2.16 9.85
C ILE A 34 -1.52 3.55 9.64
N PHE A 35 -0.35 3.81 10.23
CA PHE A 35 0.38 5.06 10.10
C PHE A 35 1.90 4.83 10.04
N TRP A 36 2.61 5.78 9.45
CA TRP A 36 4.06 5.90 9.51
C TRP A 36 4.46 6.93 10.56
N ASP A 37 5.62 6.74 11.18
CA ASP A 37 6.32 7.81 11.87
C ASP A 37 7.29 8.52 10.90
N THR A 38 8.00 9.54 11.38
CA THR A 38 8.98 10.27 10.55
C THR A 38 10.13 9.37 10.07
N SER A 39 10.50 8.35 10.84
CA SER A 39 11.59 7.44 10.45
C SER A 39 11.17 6.57 9.28
N GLU A 40 9.95 6.03 9.33
CA GLU A 40 9.37 5.21 8.28
C GLU A 40 9.05 6.05 7.04
N LEU A 41 8.51 7.26 7.20
CA LEU A 41 8.29 8.17 6.07
C LEU A 41 9.57 8.43 5.29
N LYS A 42 10.69 8.71 5.98
CA LYS A 42 12.01 8.89 5.34
C LYS A 42 12.47 7.65 4.58
N LYS A 43 12.28 6.45 5.15
CA LYS A 43 12.63 5.19 4.47
C LYS A 43 11.79 4.97 3.22
N ARG A 44 10.48 5.23 3.29
CA ARG A 44 9.53 5.00 2.20
C ARG A 44 9.71 5.98 1.04
N THR A 45 10.09 7.21 1.32
CA THR A 45 10.33 8.24 0.29
C THR A 45 11.78 8.25 -0.21
N CYS A 46 12.70 7.55 0.46
CA CYS A 46 14.15 7.64 0.23
C CYS A 46 14.69 9.08 0.37
N MET A 47 14.03 9.93 1.15
CA MET A 47 14.40 11.34 1.32
C MET A 47 14.94 11.65 2.71
N SER A 48 15.85 12.62 2.77
CA SER A 48 16.26 13.22 4.04
C SER A 48 15.10 14.01 4.66
N TRP A 49 15.14 14.22 5.98
CA TRP A 49 14.11 15.04 6.64
C TRP A 49 14.08 16.48 6.14
N ASN A 50 15.24 17.05 5.79
CA ASN A 50 15.31 18.40 5.25
C ASN A 50 14.64 18.47 3.87
N THR A 51 14.94 17.49 3.01
CA THR A 51 14.30 17.36 1.71
C THR A 51 12.78 17.22 1.83
N ILE A 52 12.27 16.41 2.77
CA ILE A 52 10.82 16.27 2.99
C ILE A 52 10.20 17.60 3.43
N LYS A 53 10.86 18.34 4.32
CA LYS A 53 10.39 19.66 4.76
C LYS A 53 10.31 20.67 3.61
N GLU A 54 11.32 20.69 2.75
CA GLU A 54 11.42 21.59 1.62
C GLU A 54 10.50 21.19 0.47
N SER A 55 10.15 19.90 0.34
CA SER A 55 9.36 19.39 -0.78
C SER A 55 7.86 19.47 -0.56
N PHE A 56 7.32 18.73 0.42
CA PHE A 56 5.86 18.55 0.55
C PHE A 56 5.36 18.59 1.98
N PHE A 57 6.24 18.64 2.99
CA PHE A 57 5.80 18.56 4.39
C PHE A 57 4.82 19.66 4.78
N PHE A 58 4.97 20.86 4.20
CA PHE A 58 4.10 22.01 4.47
C PHE A 58 2.92 22.13 3.49
N ASP A 59 2.78 21.18 2.55
CA ASP A 59 1.59 21.11 1.69
C ASP A 59 0.34 20.89 2.55
N GLN A 60 -0.72 21.66 2.31
CA GLN A 60 -1.98 21.56 3.03
C GLN A 60 -2.70 20.23 2.75
N ARG A 61 -2.45 19.62 1.58
CA ARG A 61 -2.98 18.32 1.18
C ARG A 61 -2.27 17.17 1.89
N PHE A 62 -1.08 17.40 2.46
CA PHE A 62 -0.31 16.38 3.16
C PHE A 62 -0.83 16.17 4.59
N GLN A 63 -1.56 15.08 4.77
CA GLN A 63 -2.14 14.70 6.06
C GLN A 63 -1.05 14.26 7.05
N LYS A 64 -0.98 14.97 8.17
CA LYS A 64 -0.05 14.72 9.27
C LYS A 64 -0.73 15.01 10.59
N ILE A 65 -0.56 14.12 11.56
CA ILE A 65 -1.16 14.22 12.90
C ILE A 65 -0.03 14.28 13.91
N LYS A 66 -0.05 15.27 14.80
CA LYS A 66 0.90 15.38 15.90
C LYS A 66 0.31 14.76 17.15
N VAL A 67 0.96 13.73 17.70
CA VAL A 67 0.58 13.10 18.97
C VAL A 67 1.75 13.25 19.94
N GLY A 68 1.57 14.10 20.96
CA GLY A 68 2.65 14.54 21.84
C GLY A 68 3.75 15.25 21.06
N ASN A 69 4.97 14.69 21.10
CA ASN A 69 6.14 15.23 20.40
C ASN A 69 6.44 14.55 19.06
N LYS A 70 5.61 13.57 18.63
CA LYS A 70 5.84 12.80 17.41
C LYS A 70 4.80 13.11 16.34
N TRP A 71 5.24 13.01 15.08
CA TRP A 71 4.39 13.10 13.91
C TRP A 71 4.05 11.71 13.39
N TYR A 72 2.79 11.55 13.00
CA TYR A 72 2.24 10.34 12.43
C TYR A 72 1.53 10.66 11.11
N TYR A 73 1.69 9.77 10.15
CA TYR A 73 1.21 9.94 8.78
C TYR A 73 0.35 8.74 8.40
N PRO A 74 -0.97 8.90 8.23
CA PRO A 74 -1.85 7.82 7.79
C PRO A 74 -1.36 7.21 6.47
N VAL A 75 -1.19 5.89 6.41
CA VAL A 75 -0.47 5.24 5.30
C VAL A 75 -1.21 5.39 3.98
N GLN A 76 -2.54 5.23 3.98
CA GLN A 76 -3.34 5.24 2.76
C GLN A 76 -3.33 6.63 2.12
N GLU A 77 -3.58 7.65 2.92
CA GLU A 77 -3.64 9.04 2.52
C GLU A 77 -2.26 9.57 2.12
N THR A 78 -1.22 9.16 2.85
CA THR A 78 0.17 9.50 2.51
C THR A 78 0.58 8.89 1.17
N LYS A 79 0.30 7.60 0.93
CA LYS A 79 0.59 6.94 -0.36
C LYS A 79 -0.14 7.63 -1.52
N ALA A 80 -1.42 7.94 -1.34
CA ALA A 80 -2.23 8.62 -2.34
C ALA A 80 -1.67 10.02 -2.65
N PHE A 81 -1.34 10.79 -1.62
CA PHE A 81 -0.72 12.11 -1.76
C PHE A 81 0.62 12.04 -2.49
N LEU A 82 1.54 11.18 -2.04
CA LEU A 82 2.88 11.07 -2.62
C LEU A 82 2.86 10.70 -4.10
N ARG A 83 1.90 9.86 -4.52
CA ARG A 83 1.71 9.51 -5.94
C ARG A 83 1.37 10.75 -6.76
N ILE A 84 0.42 11.56 -6.29
CA ILE A 84 -0.01 12.79 -6.99
C ILE A 84 1.14 13.80 -6.99
N TRP A 85 1.72 14.07 -5.83
CA TRP A 85 2.84 15.00 -5.67
C TRP A 85 4.01 14.66 -6.61
N LEU A 86 4.34 13.37 -6.79
CA LEU A 86 5.40 12.94 -7.71
C LEU A 86 5.07 13.21 -9.18
N LEU A 87 3.80 13.06 -9.59
CA LEU A 87 3.35 13.35 -10.95
C LEU A 87 3.36 14.86 -11.24
N GLU A 88 3.19 15.70 -10.22
CA GLU A 88 3.25 17.16 -10.31
C GLU A 88 4.68 17.71 -10.46
N GLN A 89 5.72 16.90 -10.24
CA GLN A 89 7.12 17.34 -10.40
C GLN A 89 7.61 17.35 -11.86
N LYS A 90 6.73 17.08 -12.82
CA LYS A 90 6.99 17.19 -14.26
C LYS A 90 6.70 18.60 -14.77
#